data_AF-A0A7L4NYZ2-F1
#
_entry.id   AF-A0A7L4NYZ2-F1
#
_cell.length_a   1.000
_cell.length_b   1.000
_cell.length_c   1.000
_cell.angle_alpha   90.00
_cell.angle_beta   90.00
_cell.angle_gamma   90.00
#
_symmetry.space_group_name_H-M   'P 1'
#
loop_
_entity.id
_entity.type
_entity.pdbx_description
1 polymer ?
#
loop_
_entity_poly.entity_id
_entity_poly.type
_entity_poly.pdbx_seq_one_letter_code
_entity_poly.pdbx_strand_id
1 'polypeptide(L)'
;MKNKIMDKIFEFYINSHDFNGISIFDLEREFKSEKIKSIIADLIREKKVTISIEENPYIKHFPEVSVETQLNRLETYSGIICVYPSPTYLKKNVDPNKYRDSPFTRELLLGKGQLEPLFFDLPVLDYYFNDPRYLVLNSDYRGSISIKDEFYFDEKLPEKDKISLQTFGLGFNEDGERVISVFLRYLSDLSPEHQQIWNTYKLTEKCYLDPDYFKNTILGEWAEYVSIYQAFCEELYQINEMCKLIGKPSLFKNDFKEKRPEDFKIFLKPTLKNYNEFIHILDKMLSENINKKFFKGEVDFDEEITRRDGKIEVRPKASIRIFEEWLRSKFRTDEDFYREIFDPIKDIRKQRQSPAHKISEDEYDKAYHQKQDEIMLLAYSSVKGIRLALSNHPHVKDYKVPDWLYEGKIRRYAKEELKMLKNVYTIIN
;
A
#
# COMPACT_ATOMS: atom_id res chain seq x y z
N MET A 1 27.62 12.35 40.29
CA MET A 1 26.24 11.86 40.06
C MET A 1 25.85 11.95 38.58
N LYS A 2 25.97 13.12 37.95
CA LYS A 2 25.71 13.32 36.51
C LYS A 2 26.32 12.27 35.57
N ASN A 3 27.63 12.00 35.67
CA ASN A 3 28.28 10.98 34.83
C ASN A 3 27.67 9.59 35.03
N LYS A 4 27.45 9.16 36.28
CA LYS A 4 26.81 7.85 36.58
C LYS A 4 25.41 7.73 35.96
N ILE A 5 24.63 8.82 35.95
CA ILE A 5 23.31 8.85 35.31
C ILE A 5 23.44 8.74 33.80
N MET A 6 24.37 9.47 33.18
CA MET A 6 24.65 9.36 31.75
C MET A 6 25.08 7.94 31.36
N ASP A 7 26.01 7.35 32.11
CA ASP A 7 26.49 5.98 31.89
C ASP A 7 25.32 5.00 31.99
N LYS A 8 24.44 5.16 32.98
CA LYS A 8 23.25 4.32 33.12
C LYS A 8 22.29 4.45 31.94
N ILE A 9 22.03 5.66 31.47
CA ILE A 9 21.16 5.92 30.31
C ILE A 9 21.77 5.26 29.06
N PHE A 10 23.08 5.40 28.85
CA PHE A 10 23.78 4.79 27.74
C PHE A 10 23.76 3.26 27.80
N GLU A 11 24.12 2.67 28.94
CA GLU A 11 24.12 1.23 29.15
C GLU A 11 22.73 0.61 29.02
N PHE A 12 21.70 1.26 29.55
CA PHE A 12 20.32 0.80 29.37
C PHE A 12 19.94 0.76 27.88
N TYR A 13 20.28 1.80 27.14
CA TYR A 13 19.97 1.94 25.73
C TYR A 13 20.68 0.90 24.85
N ILE A 14 21.99 0.72 25.01
CA ILE A 14 22.77 -0.20 24.14
C ILE A 14 22.52 -1.68 24.41
N ASN A 15 22.00 -2.02 25.60
CA ASN A 15 21.67 -3.37 26.03
C ASN A 15 20.17 -3.67 25.92
N SER A 16 19.36 -2.66 25.58
CA SER A 16 17.95 -2.86 25.23
C SER A 16 17.85 -3.51 23.86
N HIS A 17 16.92 -4.47 23.71
CA HIS A 17 16.68 -5.15 22.44
C HIS A 17 16.38 -4.17 21.30
N ASP A 18 15.51 -3.19 21.55
CA ASP A 18 15.01 -2.23 20.55
C ASP A 18 15.55 -0.81 20.77
N PHE A 19 16.64 -0.67 21.53
CA PHE A 19 17.21 0.64 21.87
C PHE A 19 16.18 1.55 22.58
N ASN A 20 15.48 1.00 23.58
CA ASN A 20 14.45 1.72 24.32
C ASN A 20 15.05 2.74 25.31
N GLY A 21 14.25 3.76 25.62
CA GLY A 21 14.61 4.79 26.60
C GLY A 21 14.37 4.31 28.03
N ILE A 22 15.09 4.91 28.98
CA ILE A 22 14.86 4.68 30.41
C ILE A 22 13.98 5.78 30.98
N SER A 23 12.98 5.43 31.80
CA SER A 23 12.11 6.45 32.38
C SER A 23 12.84 7.29 33.44
N ILE A 24 12.47 8.56 33.58
CA ILE A 24 12.97 9.42 34.67
C ILE A 24 12.62 8.80 36.03
N PHE A 25 11.46 8.17 36.16
CA PHE A 25 11.03 7.48 37.38
C PHE A 25 11.97 6.33 37.76
N ASP A 26 12.39 5.51 36.78
CA ASP A 26 13.34 4.42 37.02
C ASP A 26 14.70 4.96 37.47
N LEU A 27 15.17 6.06 36.87
CA LEU A 27 16.39 6.75 37.29
C LEU A 27 16.27 7.30 38.72
N GLU A 28 15.14 7.93 39.06
CA GLU A 28 14.87 8.43 40.41
C GLU A 28 14.86 7.32 41.45
N ARG A 29 14.24 6.18 41.13
CA ARG A 29 14.20 4.99 42.01
C ARG A 29 15.60 4.39 42.21
N GLU A 30 16.38 4.26 41.15
CA GLU A 30 17.72 3.66 41.20
C GLU A 30 18.73 4.55 41.95
N PHE A 31 18.75 5.85 41.66
CA PHE A 31 19.71 6.78 42.25
C PHE A 31 19.21 7.43 43.55
N LYS A 32 17.95 7.22 43.93
CA LYS A 32 17.30 7.77 45.14
C LYS A 32 17.54 9.27 45.30
N SER A 33 17.31 10.03 44.23
CA SER A 33 17.59 11.47 44.19
C SER A 33 16.47 12.26 43.55
N GLU A 34 16.04 13.33 44.22
CA GLU A 34 15.07 14.29 43.68
C GLU A 34 15.69 15.23 42.64
N LYS A 35 17.01 15.20 42.46
CA LYS A 35 17.75 16.07 41.52
C LYS A 35 17.83 15.51 40.10
N ILE A 36 17.22 14.35 39.81
CA ILE A 36 17.31 13.71 38.49
C ILE A 36 16.84 14.66 37.39
N LYS A 37 15.66 15.27 37.50
CA LYS A 37 15.17 16.22 36.49
C LYS A 37 16.16 17.37 36.22
N SER A 38 16.74 17.97 37.26
CA SER A 38 17.75 19.03 37.10
C SER A 38 19.00 18.53 36.38
N ILE A 39 19.44 17.31 36.66
CA ILE A 39 20.60 16.70 35.99
C ILE A 39 20.29 16.39 34.52
N ILE A 40 19.09 15.88 34.23
CA ILE A 40 18.62 15.64 32.86
C ILE A 40 18.58 16.97 32.08
N ALA A 41 18.06 18.05 32.68
CA ALA A 41 18.06 19.38 32.07
C ALA A 41 19.48 19.83 31.68
N ASP A 42 20.46 19.63 32.56
CA ASP A 42 21.86 19.96 32.24
C ASP A 42 22.46 19.06 31.16
N LEU A 43 22.08 17.77 31.10
CA LEU A 43 22.51 16.86 30.03
C LEU A 43 21.88 17.22 28.67
N ILE A 44 20.63 17.70 28.67
CA ILE A 44 19.94 18.22 27.47
C ILE A 44 20.67 19.47 26.96
N ARG A 45 21.01 20.42 27.85
CA ARG A 45 21.79 21.62 27.48
C ARG A 45 23.15 21.28 26.89
N GLU A 46 23.80 20.23 27.40
CA GLU A 46 25.05 19.69 26.87
C GLU A 46 24.88 18.84 25.59
N LYS A 47 23.65 18.67 25.09
CA LYS A 47 23.29 17.81 23.96
C LYS A 47 23.78 16.37 24.13
N LYS A 48 23.78 15.84 25.34
CA LYS A 48 24.18 14.46 25.65
C LYS A 48 23.00 13.49 25.70
N VAL A 49 21.82 13.99 26.05
CA VAL A 49 20.59 13.21 26.11
C VAL A 49 19.47 13.95 25.39
N THR A 50 18.43 13.20 25.05
CA THR A 50 17.15 13.72 24.58
C THR A 50 15.99 13.02 25.30
N ILE A 51 14.80 13.61 25.29
CA ILE A 51 13.61 13.05 25.96
C ILE A 51 12.50 12.72 24.96
N SER A 52 11.68 11.73 25.32
CA SER A 52 10.44 11.35 24.62
C SER A 52 9.26 11.37 25.61
N ILE A 53 8.11 11.84 25.14
CA ILE A 53 6.87 12.02 25.92
C ILE A 53 5.61 11.56 25.15
N GLU A 54 5.78 10.85 24.04
CA GLU A 54 4.66 10.42 23.18
C GLU A 54 3.90 9.24 23.79
N GLU A 55 2.85 8.72 23.12
CA GLU A 55 1.94 7.71 23.67
C GLU A 55 2.66 6.53 24.35
N ASN A 56 3.72 6.04 23.71
CA ASN A 56 4.67 5.14 24.34
C ASN A 56 6.08 5.77 24.40
N PRO A 57 6.46 6.45 25.50
CA PRO A 57 7.70 7.20 25.54
C PRO A 57 8.95 6.30 25.54
N TYR A 58 8.81 5.00 25.84
CA TYR A 58 9.89 4.00 25.76
C TYR A 58 10.31 3.69 24.32
N ILE A 59 9.47 4.05 23.34
CA ILE A 59 9.76 4.05 21.91
C ILE A 59 10.10 5.48 21.49
N LYS A 60 11.27 5.66 20.88
CA LYS A 60 11.62 6.96 20.30
C LYS A 60 10.94 7.11 18.94
N HIS A 61 9.79 7.78 18.87
CA HIS A 61 9.00 7.86 17.64
C HIS A 61 9.76 8.62 16.54
N PHE A 62 10.20 9.84 16.83
CA PHE A 62 10.73 10.80 15.86
C PHE A 62 12.10 11.39 16.27
N PRO A 63 12.75 12.17 15.37
CA PRO A 63 13.97 12.91 15.70
C PRO A 63 13.85 13.86 16.90
N GLU A 64 14.98 14.24 17.48
CA GLU A 64 15.00 15.13 18.64
C GLU A 64 14.48 16.53 18.30
N VAL A 65 13.59 17.07 19.15
CA VAL A 65 13.11 18.46 19.06
C VAL A 65 14.14 19.44 19.65
N SER A 66 13.89 20.74 19.53
CA SER A 66 14.80 21.77 20.04
C SER A 66 15.08 21.61 21.55
N VAL A 67 16.27 22.03 21.98
CA VAL A 67 16.68 22.02 23.41
C VAL A 67 15.65 22.76 24.28
N GLU A 68 15.17 23.91 23.82
CA GLU A 68 14.16 24.70 24.53
C GLU A 68 12.83 23.94 24.69
N THR A 69 12.34 23.33 23.61
CA THR A 69 11.13 22.49 23.65
C THR A 69 11.29 21.31 24.60
N GLN A 70 12.46 20.66 24.62
CA GLN A 70 12.74 19.56 25.55
C GLN A 70 12.75 20.02 27.01
N LEU A 71 13.37 21.16 27.31
CA LEU A 71 13.40 21.71 28.66
C LEU A 71 12.00 22.11 29.13
N ASN A 72 11.21 22.76 28.27
CA ASN A 72 9.82 23.11 28.57
C ASN A 72 8.97 21.86 28.84
N ARG A 73 9.10 20.82 28.01
CA ARG A 73 8.39 19.54 28.21
C ARG A 73 8.81 18.86 29.52
N LEU A 74 10.10 18.90 29.87
CA LEU A 74 10.60 18.31 31.12
C LEU A 74 9.98 18.94 32.37
N GLU A 75 9.66 20.23 32.31
CA GLU A 75 9.03 21.00 33.39
C GLU A 75 7.51 20.86 33.42
N THR A 76 6.86 20.92 32.25
CA THR A 76 5.40 21.07 32.13
C THR A 76 4.66 19.74 31.96
N TYR A 77 5.30 18.71 31.39
CA TYR A 77 4.64 17.44 31.12
C TYR A 77 4.56 16.57 32.38
N SER A 78 3.34 16.13 32.70
CA SER A 78 3.03 15.34 33.89
C SER A 78 3.02 13.83 33.68
N GLY A 79 3.08 13.37 32.42
CA GLY A 79 3.13 11.95 32.08
C GLY A 79 4.52 11.33 32.23
N ILE A 80 4.67 10.11 31.71
CA ILE A 80 5.96 9.40 31.72
C ILE A 80 6.92 10.06 30.73
N ILE A 81 8.12 10.40 31.22
CA ILE A 81 9.21 10.92 30.39
C ILE A 81 10.30 9.86 30.33
N CYS A 82 10.67 9.47 29.12
CA CYS A 82 11.83 8.60 28.89
C CYS A 82 13.01 9.39 28.35
N VAL A 83 14.20 9.00 28.76
CA VAL A 83 15.47 9.64 28.42
C VAL A 83 16.29 8.68 27.55
N TYR A 84 16.90 9.24 26.52
CA TYR A 84 17.75 8.55 25.56
C TYR A 84 19.10 9.26 25.47
N PRO A 85 20.20 8.56 25.17
CA PRO A 85 21.40 9.22 24.68
C PRO A 85 21.07 10.01 23.39
N SER A 86 21.66 11.19 23.24
CA SER A 86 21.47 11.97 22.00
C SER A 86 22.23 11.32 20.84
N PRO A 87 21.81 11.54 19.57
CA PRO A 87 22.57 11.09 18.40
C PRO A 87 24.01 11.61 18.39
N THR A 88 24.23 12.84 18.89
CA THR A 88 25.57 13.44 18.99
C THR A 88 26.46 12.70 20.00
N TYR A 89 25.88 12.26 21.12
CA TYR A 89 26.59 11.46 22.11
C TYR A 89 26.88 10.06 21.58
N LEU A 90 25.90 9.40 20.97
CA LEU A 90 26.03 8.04 20.45
C LEU A 90 27.13 7.94 19.39
N LYS A 91 27.18 8.87 18.43
CA LYS A 91 28.24 8.90 17.39
C LYS A 91 29.67 8.95 17.94
N LYS A 92 29.87 9.44 19.17
CA LYS A 92 31.20 9.57 19.80
C LYS A 92 31.54 8.40 20.72
N ASN A 93 30.54 7.69 21.25
CA ASN A 93 30.72 6.72 22.34
C ASN A 93 30.37 5.29 21.92
N VAL A 94 29.75 5.10 20.77
CA VAL A 94 29.48 3.77 20.20
C VAL A 94 30.67 3.30 19.35
N ASP A 95 31.04 2.02 19.46
CA ASP A 95 32.02 1.40 18.57
C ASP A 95 31.61 1.58 17.09
N PRO A 96 32.45 2.22 16.25
CA PRO A 96 32.16 2.44 14.84
C PRO A 96 31.79 1.18 14.05
N ASN A 97 32.30 0.01 14.47
CA ASN A 97 32.08 -1.29 13.81
C ASN A 97 30.85 -2.05 14.31
N LYS A 98 30.23 -1.63 15.42
CA LYS A 98 29.03 -2.29 15.95
C LYS A 98 27.90 -2.21 14.92
N TYR A 99 27.31 -3.36 14.59
CA TYR A 99 26.27 -3.52 13.57
C TYR A 99 26.63 -3.00 12.18
N ARG A 100 27.90 -3.05 11.78
CA ARG A 100 28.35 -2.59 10.46
C ARG A 100 27.56 -3.23 9.31
N ASP A 101 27.22 -4.52 9.43
CA ASP A 101 26.51 -5.27 8.39
C ASP A 101 24.97 -5.26 8.56
N SER A 102 24.46 -4.57 9.59
CA SER A 102 23.02 -4.41 9.88
C SER A 102 22.68 -2.91 9.84
N PRO A 103 22.55 -2.32 8.63
CA PRO A 103 22.48 -0.87 8.45
C PRO A 103 21.33 -0.21 9.22
N PHE A 104 20.18 -0.86 9.33
CA PHE A 104 19.01 -0.30 10.02
C PHE A 104 19.10 -0.44 11.53
N THR A 105 19.58 -1.59 12.04
CA THR A 105 19.94 -1.73 13.46
C THR A 105 20.99 -0.70 13.86
N ARG A 106 21.96 -0.41 12.99
CA ARG A 106 22.98 0.60 13.23
C ARG A 106 22.42 2.02 13.23
N GLU A 107 21.46 2.33 12.37
CA GLU A 107 20.76 3.61 12.41
C GLU A 107 20.01 3.81 13.74
N LEU A 108 19.35 2.77 14.25
CA LEU A 108 18.75 2.81 15.58
C LEU A 108 19.79 3.01 16.66
N LEU A 109 20.86 2.22 16.69
CA LEU A 109 21.96 2.37 17.66
C LEU A 109 22.54 3.79 17.70
N LEU A 110 22.49 4.52 16.58
CA LEU A 110 22.96 5.91 16.47
C LEU A 110 21.89 6.96 16.82
N GLY A 111 20.75 6.53 17.37
CA GLY A 111 19.73 7.40 17.96
C GLY A 111 18.66 7.88 16.99
N LYS A 112 18.49 7.22 15.83
CA LYS A 112 17.41 7.53 14.89
C LYS A 112 16.03 7.16 15.46
N GLY A 113 14.96 7.80 14.98
CA GLY A 113 13.60 7.50 15.41
C GLY A 113 13.18 6.09 14.99
N GLN A 114 12.65 5.30 15.92
CA GLN A 114 12.13 3.94 15.69
C GLN A 114 10.96 3.93 14.68
N LEU A 115 10.12 4.97 14.70
CA LEU A 115 8.99 5.12 13.79
C LEU A 115 9.29 6.13 12.66
N GLU A 116 10.57 6.41 12.39
CA GLU A 116 10.94 7.19 11.22
C GLU A 116 10.74 6.32 9.96
N PRO A 117 9.93 6.77 8.98
CA PRO A 117 9.73 6.02 7.75
C PRO A 117 10.96 6.11 6.86
N LEU A 118 11.41 4.96 6.38
CA LEU A 118 12.39 4.86 5.30
C LEU A 118 11.67 4.50 4.00
N PHE A 119 12.26 4.89 2.87
CA PHE A 119 11.65 4.73 1.55
C PHE A 119 12.55 3.93 0.63
N PHE A 120 11.92 3.14 -0.23
CA PHE A 120 12.58 2.14 -1.07
C PHE A 120 11.92 2.07 -2.44
N ASP A 121 12.70 1.70 -3.45
CA ASP A 121 12.15 1.37 -4.75
C ASP A 121 11.26 0.10 -4.67
N LEU A 122 10.17 0.04 -5.44
CA LEU A 122 9.19 -1.06 -5.45
C LEU A 122 9.81 -2.45 -5.64
N PRO A 123 10.84 -2.63 -6.50
CA PRO A 123 11.47 -3.93 -6.73
C PRO A 123 12.12 -4.55 -5.48
N VAL A 124 12.27 -3.84 -4.36
CA VAL A 124 12.71 -4.45 -3.09
C VAL A 124 11.81 -5.63 -2.68
N LEU A 125 10.52 -5.55 -3.02
CA LEU A 125 9.55 -6.59 -2.69
C LEU A 125 9.66 -7.81 -3.62
N ASP A 126 10.24 -7.68 -4.82
CA ASP A 126 10.32 -8.77 -5.80
C ASP A 126 11.10 -9.97 -5.28
N TYR A 127 12.12 -9.73 -4.46
CA TYR A 127 12.90 -10.80 -3.82
C TYR A 127 11.97 -11.77 -3.06
N TYR A 128 10.95 -11.22 -2.39
CA TYR A 128 10.02 -11.99 -1.57
C TYR A 128 8.85 -12.54 -2.39
N PHE A 129 8.32 -11.80 -3.36
CA PHE A 129 7.23 -12.28 -4.22
C PHE A 129 7.64 -13.47 -5.10
N ASN A 130 8.91 -13.55 -5.51
CA ASN A 130 9.39 -14.61 -6.38
C ASN A 130 9.93 -15.84 -5.63
N ASP A 131 9.96 -15.79 -4.30
CA ASP A 131 10.44 -16.91 -3.48
C ASP A 131 9.25 -17.51 -2.70
N PRO A 132 8.83 -18.74 -3.06
CA PRO A 132 7.64 -19.37 -2.50
C PRO A 132 7.78 -19.70 -1.01
N ARG A 133 8.96 -19.53 -0.40
CA ARG A 133 9.16 -19.68 1.04
C ARG A 133 8.53 -18.56 1.84
N TYR A 134 8.40 -17.38 1.24
CA TYR A 134 7.80 -16.23 1.89
C TYR A 134 6.30 -16.15 1.61
N LEU A 135 5.58 -15.63 2.60
CA LEU A 135 4.23 -15.14 2.49
C LEU A 135 4.32 -13.61 2.41
N VAL A 136 3.83 -13.05 1.30
CA VAL A 136 3.69 -11.59 1.16
C VAL A 136 2.20 -11.25 1.15
N LEU A 137 1.73 -10.60 2.20
CA LEU A 137 0.40 -10.02 2.23
C LEU A 137 0.51 -8.61 1.67
N ASN A 138 -0.31 -8.27 0.66
CA ASN A 138 -0.35 -6.92 0.09
C ASN A 138 -1.80 -6.53 -0.19
N SER A 139 -2.30 -5.56 0.57
CA SER A 139 -3.63 -4.96 0.42
C SER A 139 -3.53 -3.56 -0.20
N ASP A 140 -2.79 -3.44 -1.29
CA ASP A 140 -2.62 -2.28 -2.18
C ASP A 140 -1.81 -1.11 -1.59
N TYR A 141 -2.09 -0.65 -0.37
CA TYR A 141 -1.36 0.43 0.30
C TYR A 141 -0.58 0.00 1.54
N ARG A 142 -0.80 -1.23 2.01
CA ARG A 142 -0.09 -1.83 3.14
C ARG A 142 0.12 -3.31 2.91
N GLY A 143 1.10 -3.88 3.57
CA GLY A 143 1.39 -5.30 3.50
C GLY A 143 2.31 -5.77 4.59
N SER A 144 2.62 -7.06 4.60
CA SER A 144 3.58 -7.68 5.50
C SER A 144 4.33 -8.79 4.77
N ILE A 145 5.50 -9.15 5.31
CA ILE A 145 6.33 -10.23 4.77
C ILE A 145 6.69 -11.15 5.93
N SER A 146 6.45 -12.44 5.77
CA SER A 146 6.96 -13.44 6.72
C SER A 146 7.45 -14.67 5.97
N ILE A 147 8.33 -15.45 6.58
CA ILE A 147 8.50 -16.84 6.17
C ILE A 147 7.20 -17.63 6.46
N LYS A 148 6.85 -18.61 5.63
CA LYS A 148 5.69 -19.47 5.92
C LYS A 148 6.00 -20.41 7.09
N ASP A 149 4.97 -20.78 7.84
CA ASP A 149 5.09 -21.66 9.02
C ASP A 149 5.81 -22.98 8.70
N GLU A 150 5.52 -23.60 7.55
CA GLU A 150 6.15 -24.86 7.12
C GLU A 150 7.68 -24.75 6.97
N PHE A 151 8.20 -23.56 6.70
CA PHE A 151 9.62 -23.26 6.56
C PHE A 151 10.23 -22.67 7.84
N TYR A 152 9.43 -22.05 8.69
CA TYR A 152 9.90 -21.52 9.97
C TYR A 152 10.44 -22.62 10.89
N PHE A 153 9.73 -23.76 10.96
CA PHE A 153 10.11 -24.90 11.79
C PHE A 153 11.12 -25.85 11.14
N ASP A 154 11.56 -25.59 9.90
CA ASP A 154 12.60 -26.39 9.26
C ASP A 154 13.98 -26.01 9.82
N GLU A 155 14.62 -26.94 10.52
CA GLU A 155 15.98 -26.77 11.05
C GLU A 155 17.05 -26.71 9.94
N LYS A 156 16.74 -27.19 8.73
CA LYS A 156 17.64 -27.11 7.58
C LYS A 156 17.69 -25.72 6.96
N LEU A 157 16.69 -24.88 7.25
CA LEU A 157 16.65 -23.52 6.73
C LEU A 157 17.53 -22.59 7.58
N PRO A 158 18.40 -21.78 6.94
CA PRO A 158 19.22 -20.81 7.65
C PRO A 158 18.37 -19.81 8.44
N GLU A 159 18.76 -19.53 9.69
CA GLU A 159 18.06 -18.59 10.57
C GLU A 159 17.92 -17.19 9.94
N LYS A 160 18.91 -16.76 9.16
CA LYS A 160 18.89 -15.48 8.44
C LYS A 160 17.71 -15.31 7.49
N ASP A 161 17.12 -16.40 6.99
CA ASP A 161 15.99 -16.36 6.06
C ASP A 161 14.65 -16.43 6.82
N LYS A 162 14.64 -16.73 8.13
CA LYS A 162 13.43 -16.84 8.97
C LYS A 162 12.95 -15.46 9.45
N ILE A 163 12.69 -14.58 8.49
CA ILE A 163 12.35 -13.18 8.76
C ILE A 163 10.86 -12.94 8.90
N SER A 164 10.52 -11.87 9.61
CA SER A 164 9.16 -11.32 9.70
C SER A 164 9.22 -9.80 9.67
N LEU A 165 8.85 -9.21 8.54
CA LEU A 165 8.57 -7.79 8.41
C LEU A 165 7.09 -7.53 8.69
N GLN A 166 6.80 -7.01 9.89
CA GLN A 166 5.43 -6.88 10.38
C GLN A 166 4.55 -6.02 9.46
N THR A 167 5.11 -4.97 8.88
CA THR A 167 4.37 -4.05 8.04
C THR A 167 5.28 -3.29 7.08
N PHE A 168 4.78 -3.08 5.86
CA PHE A 168 5.26 -2.10 4.91
C PHE A 168 4.06 -1.38 4.30
N GLY A 169 4.29 -0.17 3.79
CA GLY A 169 3.28 0.69 3.22
C GLY A 169 3.67 1.22 1.86
N LEU A 170 2.70 1.82 1.19
CA LEU A 170 2.94 2.64 0.02
C LEU A 170 3.34 4.06 0.45
N GLY A 171 4.24 4.67 -0.31
CA GLY A 171 4.56 6.08 -0.25
C GLY A 171 4.72 6.65 -1.64
N PHE A 172 5.15 7.91 -1.71
CA PHE A 172 5.43 8.57 -2.98
C PHE A 172 6.53 9.62 -2.86
N ASN A 173 7.29 9.82 -3.95
CA ASN A 173 8.31 10.86 -4.03
C ASN A 173 7.72 12.22 -4.43
N GLU A 174 8.57 13.23 -4.65
CA GLU A 174 8.10 14.56 -5.04
C GLU A 174 7.40 14.58 -6.40
N ASP A 175 7.72 13.67 -7.30
CA ASP A 175 7.01 13.56 -8.56
C ASP A 175 5.70 12.78 -8.43
N GLY A 176 5.37 12.22 -7.27
CA GLY A 176 4.22 11.32 -7.11
C GLY A 176 4.48 9.92 -7.66
N GLU A 177 5.73 9.56 -7.92
CA GLU A 177 6.10 8.16 -8.21
C GLU A 177 6.00 7.35 -6.92
N ARG A 178 5.43 6.16 -7.05
CA ARG A 178 5.24 5.24 -5.92
C ARG A 178 6.57 4.77 -5.38
N VAL A 179 6.64 4.62 -4.07
CA VAL A 179 7.76 4.00 -3.36
C VAL A 179 7.19 3.07 -2.29
N ILE A 180 8.01 2.16 -1.78
CA ILE A 180 7.68 1.38 -0.59
C ILE A 180 8.20 2.12 0.63
N SER A 181 7.43 2.10 1.72
CA SER A 181 7.88 2.64 2.98
C SER A 181 7.77 1.65 4.13
N VAL A 182 8.76 1.70 5.02
CA VAL A 182 8.85 0.84 6.19
C VAL A 182 9.40 1.65 7.35
N PHE A 183 8.84 1.48 8.54
CA PHE A 183 9.37 2.10 9.74
C PHE A 183 10.68 1.43 10.15
N LEU A 184 11.65 2.24 10.57
CA LEU A 184 13.01 1.79 10.87
C LEU A 184 13.06 0.61 11.84
N ARG A 185 12.21 0.58 12.87
CA ARG A 185 12.13 -0.53 13.82
C ARG A 185 11.85 -1.88 13.16
N TYR A 186 10.91 -1.94 12.22
CA TYR A 186 10.60 -3.22 11.58
C TYR A 186 11.73 -3.69 10.65
N LEU A 187 12.51 -2.75 10.09
CA LEU A 187 13.69 -3.09 9.31
C LEU A 187 14.85 -3.58 10.18
N SER A 188 15.00 -3.05 11.40
CA SER A 188 16.09 -3.48 12.29
C SER A 188 15.92 -4.90 12.82
N ASP A 189 14.69 -5.42 12.79
CA ASP A 189 14.37 -6.79 13.22
C ASP A 189 14.72 -7.83 12.15
N LEU A 190 14.98 -7.38 10.91
CA LEU A 190 15.44 -8.26 9.84
C LEU A 190 16.87 -8.74 10.12
N SER A 191 17.20 -9.91 9.59
CA SER A 191 18.58 -10.41 9.60
C SER A 191 19.53 -9.44 8.88
N PRO A 192 20.84 -9.43 9.21
CA PRO A 192 21.82 -8.56 8.56
C PRO A 192 21.75 -8.64 7.02
N GLU A 193 21.62 -9.83 6.46
CA GLU A 193 21.52 -10.06 5.02
C GLU A 193 20.28 -9.39 4.40
N HIS A 194 19.12 -9.53 5.04
CA HIS A 194 17.91 -8.88 4.57
C HIS A 194 17.96 -7.37 4.75
N GLN A 195 18.58 -6.86 5.82
CA GLN A 195 18.84 -5.43 5.94
C GLN A 195 19.72 -4.92 4.80
N GLN A 196 20.73 -5.67 4.37
CA GLN A 196 21.55 -5.29 3.21
C GLN A 196 20.72 -5.27 1.91
N ILE A 197 19.87 -6.28 1.68
CA ILE A 197 18.96 -6.31 0.51
C ILE A 197 18.10 -5.04 0.51
N TRP A 198 17.42 -4.73 1.61
CA TRP A 198 16.61 -3.51 1.69
C TRP A 198 17.45 -2.24 1.48
N ASN A 199 18.65 -2.20 2.04
CA ASN A 199 19.55 -1.05 1.91
C ASN A 199 19.99 -0.80 0.46
N THR A 200 20.08 -1.82 -0.41
CA THR A 200 20.40 -1.60 -1.85
C THR A 200 19.31 -0.86 -2.62
N TYR A 201 18.06 -0.91 -2.14
CA TYR A 201 16.92 -0.23 -2.75
C TYR A 201 16.52 1.06 -2.02
N LYS A 202 17.26 1.44 -0.97
CA LYS A 202 16.94 2.60 -0.14
C LYS A 202 17.06 3.89 -0.95
N LEU A 203 16.01 4.69 -0.91
CA LEU A 203 15.95 6.00 -1.55
C LEU A 203 16.47 7.08 -0.60
N THR A 204 17.21 8.04 -1.14
CA THR A 204 17.71 9.20 -0.41
C THR A 204 16.95 10.48 -0.76
N GLU A 205 16.12 10.44 -1.80
CA GLU A 205 15.26 11.55 -2.19
C GLU A 205 14.11 11.73 -1.20
N LYS A 206 13.50 12.92 -1.22
CA LYS A 206 12.39 13.24 -0.33
C LYS A 206 11.12 12.49 -0.76
N CYS A 207 10.54 11.76 0.18
CA CYS A 207 9.32 10.99 -0.01
C CYS A 207 8.33 11.25 1.14
N TYR A 208 7.10 10.78 0.94
CA TYR A 208 5.97 10.97 1.83
C TYR A 208 5.25 9.62 1.99
N LEU A 209 4.72 9.34 3.20
CA LEU A 209 3.88 8.15 3.38
C LEU A 209 2.49 8.40 2.80
N ASP A 210 1.84 7.31 2.38
CA ASP A 210 0.40 7.29 2.31
C ASP A 210 -0.21 7.57 3.71
N PRO A 211 -1.09 8.57 3.88
CA PRO A 211 -1.66 8.90 5.18
C PRO A 211 -2.46 7.75 5.81
N ASP A 212 -3.14 6.94 5.00
CA ASP A 212 -3.94 5.82 5.49
C ASP A 212 -3.04 4.69 6.03
N TYR A 213 -1.82 4.56 5.51
CA TYR A 213 -0.82 3.64 6.07
C TYR A 213 -0.37 4.06 7.48
N PHE A 214 -0.07 5.35 7.68
CA PHE A 214 0.34 5.87 9.00
C PHE A 214 -0.80 5.79 10.02
N LYS A 215 -1.99 6.30 9.65
CA LYS A 215 -3.20 6.24 10.50
C LYS A 215 -3.48 4.83 10.97
N ASN A 216 -3.47 3.87 10.06
CA ASN A 216 -3.85 2.51 10.38
C ASN A 216 -2.77 1.76 11.19
N THR A 217 -1.50 1.94 10.84
CA THR A 217 -0.41 1.16 11.42
C THR A 217 0.08 1.73 12.75
N ILE A 218 0.10 3.06 12.88
CA ILE A 218 0.66 3.76 14.04
C ILE A 218 -0.44 4.28 14.96
N LEU A 219 -1.48 4.93 14.41
CA LEU A 219 -2.55 5.53 15.23
C LEU A 219 -3.69 4.54 15.56
N GLY A 220 -3.73 3.37 14.92
CA GLY A 220 -4.81 2.40 15.08
C GLY A 220 -6.16 2.89 14.52
N GLU A 221 -6.14 3.88 13.63
CA GLU A 221 -7.33 4.47 13.03
C GLU A 221 -7.80 3.70 11.78
N TRP A 222 -9.08 3.82 11.46
CA TRP A 222 -9.62 3.28 10.22
C TRP A 222 -9.14 4.12 9.03
N ALA A 223 -8.72 3.43 7.95
CA ALA A 223 -8.39 4.10 6.69
C ALA A 223 -9.63 4.81 6.13
N GLU A 224 -9.42 6.01 5.57
CA GLU A 224 -10.52 6.82 5.05
C GLU A 224 -10.90 6.39 3.63
N TYR A 225 -9.95 5.84 2.87
CA TYR A 225 -10.12 5.48 1.45
C TYR A 225 -9.94 3.99 1.19
N VAL A 226 -10.68 3.49 0.20
CA VAL A 226 -10.56 2.13 -0.33
C VAL A 226 -9.77 2.17 -1.64
N SER A 227 -8.95 1.15 -1.92
CA SER A 227 -8.19 1.10 -3.17
C SER A 227 -9.10 1.00 -4.40
N ILE A 228 -8.68 1.56 -5.53
CA ILE A 228 -9.43 1.42 -6.80
C ILE A 228 -9.59 -0.05 -7.24
N TYR A 229 -8.63 -0.92 -6.88
CA TYR A 229 -8.69 -2.36 -7.17
C TYR A 229 -9.81 -3.05 -6.38
N GLN A 230 -9.95 -2.72 -5.10
CA GLN A 230 -11.05 -3.22 -4.27
C GLN A 230 -12.39 -2.59 -4.70
N ALA A 231 -12.40 -1.29 -4.98
CA ALA A 231 -13.60 -0.60 -5.48
C ALA A 231 -14.10 -1.20 -6.80
N PHE A 232 -13.20 -1.61 -7.69
CA PHE A 232 -13.55 -2.29 -8.93
C PHE A 232 -14.23 -3.66 -8.68
N CYS A 233 -13.69 -4.48 -7.79
CA CYS A 233 -14.31 -5.76 -7.43
C CYS A 233 -15.66 -5.54 -6.74
N GLU A 234 -15.76 -4.52 -5.88
CA GLU A 234 -17.02 -4.12 -5.26
C GLU A 234 -18.05 -3.72 -6.33
N GLU A 235 -17.69 -2.91 -7.33
CA GLU A 235 -18.59 -2.52 -8.42
C GLU A 235 -19.13 -3.75 -9.18
N LEU A 236 -18.31 -4.76 -9.48
CA LEU A 236 -18.77 -6.02 -10.08
C LEU A 236 -19.75 -6.79 -9.18
N TYR A 237 -19.47 -6.84 -7.88
CA TYR A 237 -20.34 -7.47 -6.89
C TYR A 237 -21.69 -6.76 -6.82
N GLN A 238 -21.68 -5.44 -6.70
CA GLN A 238 -22.88 -4.61 -6.62
C GLN A 238 -23.75 -4.76 -7.88
N ILE A 239 -23.14 -4.82 -9.07
CA ILE A 239 -23.84 -5.10 -10.33
C ILE A 239 -24.55 -6.45 -10.28
N ASN A 240 -23.87 -7.50 -9.80
CA ASN A 240 -24.46 -8.83 -9.71
C ASN A 240 -25.60 -8.90 -8.68
N GLU A 241 -25.48 -8.18 -7.55
CA GLU A 241 -26.59 -8.04 -6.59
C GLU A 241 -27.79 -7.34 -7.21
N MET A 242 -27.57 -6.25 -7.97
CA MET A 242 -28.64 -5.57 -8.72
C MET A 242 -29.30 -6.51 -9.74
N CYS A 243 -28.52 -7.36 -10.43
CA CYS A 243 -29.07 -8.35 -11.36
C CYS A 243 -30.05 -9.33 -10.66
N LYS A 244 -29.73 -9.76 -9.43
CA LYS A 244 -30.61 -10.63 -8.63
C LYS A 244 -31.93 -9.94 -8.32
N LEU A 245 -31.91 -8.67 -7.94
CA LEU A 245 -33.13 -7.88 -7.68
C LEU A 245 -34.00 -7.71 -8.94
N ILE A 246 -33.38 -7.59 -10.10
CA ILE A 246 -34.07 -7.51 -11.40
C ILE A 246 -34.67 -8.88 -11.81
N GLY A 247 -34.27 -9.97 -11.15
CA GLY A 247 -34.70 -11.34 -11.50
C GLY A 247 -33.94 -11.91 -12.71
N LYS A 248 -32.72 -11.42 -12.96
CA LYS A 248 -31.86 -11.88 -14.06
C LYS A 248 -30.68 -12.71 -13.55
N PRO A 249 -30.10 -13.60 -14.38
CA PRO A 249 -28.77 -14.16 -14.11
C PRO A 249 -27.76 -13.05 -13.85
N SER A 250 -26.66 -13.31 -13.14
CA SER A 250 -25.57 -12.33 -12.96
C SER A 250 -25.03 -11.83 -14.31
N LEU A 251 -24.77 -10.52 -14.44
CA LEU A 251 -24.15 -9.93 -15.64
C LEU A 251 -22.69 -10.38 -15.78
N PHE A 252 -21.96 -10.44 -14.68
CA PHE A 252 -20.60 -10.98 -14.62
C PHE A 252 -20.62 -12.36 -14.00
N LYS A 253 -19.87 -13.32 -14.57
CA LYS A 253 -19.82 -14.70 -14.07
C LYS A 253 -19.19 -14.79 -12.68
N ASN A 254 -18.24 -13.91 -12.37
CA ASN A 254 -17.57 -13.78 -11.08
C ASN A 254 -17.43 -12.30 -10.70
N ASP A 255 -17.59 -11.94 -9.43
CA ASP A 255 -17.41 -10.57 -8.93
C ASP A 255 -16.02 -10.31 -8.32
N PHE A 256 -15.28 -11.38 -7.99
CA PHE A 256 -13.94 -11.32 -7.40
C PHE A 256 -13.83 -10.57 -6.06
N LYS A 257 -14.94 -10.30 -5.37
CA LYS A 257 -14.93 -9.57 -4.09
C LYS A 257 -14.21 -10.35 -2.99
N GLU A 258 -14.54 -11.65 -2.86
CA GLU A 258 -13.94 -12.53 -1.84
C GLU A 258 -12.60 -13.14 -2.31
N LYS A 259 -12.45 -13.37 -3.62
CA LYS A 259 -11.27 -14.03 -4.20
C LYS A 259 -10.74 -13.22 -5.38
N ARG A 260 -10.10 -12.11 -5.05
CA ARG A 260 -9.39 -11.25 -6.00
C ARG A 260 -8.21 -12.00 -6.63
N PRO A 261 -7.99 -11.93 -7.96
CA PRO A 261 -6.79 -12.50 -8.58
C PRO A 261 -5.52 -11.88 -7.99
N GLU A 262 -4.51 -12.70 -7.71
CA GLU A 262 -3.29 -12.27 -7.01
C GLU A 262 -2.51 -11.18 -7.77
N ASP A 263 -2.51 -11.25 -9.09
CA ASP A 263 -1.82 -10.32 -9.98
C ASP A 263 -2.69 -9.09 -10.35
N PHE A 264 -3.93 -9.01 -9.84
CA PHE A 264 -4.77 -7.82 -9.97
C PHE A 264 -4.44 -6.80 -8.87
N LYS A 265 -3.23 -6.24 -8.97
CA LYS A 265 -2.65 -5.26 -8.04
C LYS A 265 -1.65 -4.38 -8.78
N ILE A 266 -1.09 -3.38 -8.09
CA ILE A 266 0.04 -2.59 -8.59
C ILE A 266 1.22 -3.56 -8.81
N PHE A 267 1.74 -3.65 -10.04
CA PHE A 267 2.94 -4.44 -10.29
C PHE A 267 4.18 -3.71 -9.76
N LEU A 268 5.22 -4.44 -9.37
CA LEU A 268 6.40 -3.87 -8.72
C LEU A 268 7.44 -3.34 -9.71
N LYS A 269 7.60 -4.04 -10.84
CA LYS A 269 8.50 -3.63 -11.91
C LYS A 269 7.70 -3.10 -13.11
N PRO A 270 7.99 -1.88 -13.58
CA PRO A 270 7.35 -1.34 -14.76
C PRO A 270 7.99 -1.90 -16.03
N THR A 271 7.64 -3.13 -16.37
CA THR A 271 8.03 -3.77 -17.62
C THR A 271 6.83 -4.02 -18.53
N LEU A 272 7.11 -4.15 -19.83
CA LEU A 272 6.11 -4.50 -20.84
C LEU A 272 5.42 -5.82 -20.50
N LYS A 273 6.18 -6.82 -20.01
CA LYS A 273 5.63 -8.10 -19.57
C LYS A 273 4.60 -7.94 -18.45
N ASN A 274 4.95 -7.24 -17.37
CA ASN A 274 4.05 -7.04 -16.23
C ASN A 274 2.79 -6.24 -16.63
N TYR A 275 2.94 -5.25 -17.50
CA TYR A 275 1.81 -4.52 -18.04
C TYR A 275 0.86 -5.42 -18.86
N ASN A 276 1.41 -6.26 -19.74
CA ASN A 276 0.62 -7.19 -20.55
C ASN A 276 -0.09 -8.25 -19.69
N GLU A 277 0.58 -8.77 -18.65
CA GLU A 277 -0.02 -9.69 -17.67
C GLU A 277 -1.21 -9.03 -16.96
N PHE A 278 -1.04 -7.79 -16.50
CA PHE A 278 -2.11 -6.99 -15.90
C PHE A 278 -3.30 -6.80 -16.85
N ILE A 279 -3.05 -6.39 -18.11
CA ILE A 279 -4.10 -6.21 -19.13
C ILE A 279 -4.86 -7.52 -19.40
N HIS A 280 -4.14 -8.65 -19.45
CA HIS A 280 -4.78 -9.96 -19.65
C HIS A 280 -5.70 -10.35 -18.50
N ILE A 281 -5.30 -10.07 -17.26
CA ILE A 281 -6.15 -10.30 -16.08
C ILE A 281 -7.36 -9.37 -16.09
N LEU A 282 -7.15 -8.09 -16.40
CA LEU A 282 -8.23 -7.11 -16.46
C LEU A 282 -9.27 -7.47 -17.54
N ASP A 283 -8.83 -7.91 -18.73
CA ASP A 283 -9.72 -8.41 -19.79
C ASP A 283 -10.52 -9.63 -19.34
N LYS A 284 -9.87 -10.56 -18.61
CA LYS A 284 -10.54 -11.73 -18.03
C LYS A 284 -11.60 -11.35 -17.01
N MET A 285 -11.33 -10.35 -16.17
CA MET A 285 -12.25 -9.88 -15.13
C MET A 285 -13.41 -9.06 -15.69
N LEU A 286 -13.23 -8.43 -16.87
CA LEU A 286 -14.25 -7.63 -17.53
C LEU A 286 -14.96 -8.37 -18.66
N SER A 287 -14.31 -8.45 -19.81
CA SER A 287 -14.94 -8.72 -21.08
C SER A 287 -15.19 -10.21 -21.32
N GLU A 288 -14.29 -11.09 -20.86
CA GLU A 288 -14.52 -12.55 -20.86
C GLU A 288 -15.48 -12.98 -19.74
N ASN A 289 -15.59 -12.15 -18.70
CA ASN A 289 -16.44 -12.37 -17.55
C ASN A 289 -17.92 -12.09 -17.83
N ILE A 290 -18.26 -11.39 -18.92
CA ILE A 290 -19.65 -11.12 -19.31
C ILE A 290 -20.40 -12.45 -19.51
N ASN A 291 -21.52 -12.61 -18.80
CA ASN A 291 -22.39 -13.77 -18.85
C ASN A 291 -23.47 -13.58 -19.92
N LYS A 292 -23.30 -14.22 -21.08
CA LYS A 292 -24.29 -14.15 -22.17
C LYS A 292 -25.71 -14.55 -21.75
N LYS A 293 -25.87 -15.41 -20.73
CA LYS A 293 -27.20 -15.85 -20.25
C LYS A 293 -28.06 -14.70 -19.71
N PHE A 294 -27.45 -13.60 -19.25
CA PHE A 294 -28.16 -12.40 -18.80
C PHE A 294 -29.08 -11.82 -19.90
N PHE A 295 -28.64 -11.91 -21.16
CA PHE A 295 -29.28 -11.29 -22.34
C PHE A 295 -30.27 -12.20 -23.06
N LYS A 296 -30.43 -13.45 -22.61
CA LYS A 296 -31.22 -14.46 -23.33
C LYS A 296 -32.68 -14.00 -23.48
N GLY A 297 -33.16 -14.00 -24.73
CA GLY A 297 -34.54 -13.63 -25.05
C GLY A 297 -34.79 -12.13 -25.20
N GLU A 298 -33.75 -11.29 -25.10
CA GLU A 298 -33.90 -9.84 -25.23
C GLU A 298 -33.10 -9.22 -26.37
N VAL A 299 -32.05 -9.89 -26.83
CA VAL A 299 -31.25 -9.51 -28.00
C VAL A 299 -30.78 -10.76 -28.75
N ASP A 300 -30.61 -10.63 -30.06
CA ASP A 300 -30.12 -11.72 -30.91
C ASP A 300 -28.63 -11.95 -30.69
N PHE A 301 -28.24 -13.22 -30.52
CA PHE A 301 -26.85 -13.60 -30.26
C PHE A 301 -26.05 -13.79 -31.54
N ASP A 302 -26.71 -13.82 -32.69
CA ASP A 302 -26.12 -13.99 -34.00
C ASP A 302 -26.42 -12.76 -34.86
N GLU A 303 -25.56 -12.52 -35.85
CA GLU A 303 -25.78 -11.53 -36.90
C GLU A 303 -25.76 -12.18 -38.27
N GLU A 304 -26.62 -11.69 -39.16
CA GLU A 304 -26.67 -12.09 -40.56
C GLU A 304 -25.83 -11.12 -41.40
N ILE A 305 -24.77 -11.64 -42.03
CA ILE A 305 -23.91 -10.86 -42.93
C ILE A 305 -24.14 -11.36 -44.35
N THR A 306 -24.66 -10.48 -45.21
CA THR A 306 -24.78 -10.77 -46.64
C THR A 306 -23.39 -10.74 -47.27
N ARG A 307 -22.92 -11.89 -47.76
CA ARG A 307 -21.65 -12.01 -48.48
C ARG A 307 -21.76 -11.41 -49.89
N ARG A 308 -20.59 -11.15 -50.50
CA ARG A 308 -20.49 -10.63 -51.88
C ARG A 308 -21.14 -11.52 -52.94
N ASP A 309 -21.35 -12.81 -52.64
CA ASP A 309 -22.02 -13.80 -53.50
C ASP A 309 -23.53 -13.91 -53.24
N GLY A 310 -24.10 -13.02 -52.41
CA GLY A 310 -25.52 -13.00 -52.07
C GLY A 310 -25.95 -14.03 -51.02
N LYS A 311 -25.03 -14.86 -50.51
CA LYS A 311 -25.34 -15.81 -49.43
C LYS A 311 -25.33 -15.13 -48.07
N ILE A 312 -26.26 -15.52 -47.21
CA ILE A 312 -26.31 -15.07 -45.81
C ILE A 312 -25.36 -15.93 -45.00
N GLU A 313 -24.44 -15.28 -44.29
CA GLU A 313 -23.58 -15.92 -43.30
C GLU A 313 -24.03 -15.51 -41.90
N VAL A 314 -24.44 -16.49 -41.10
CA VAL A 314 -24.79 -16.29 -39.68
C VAL A 314 -23.50 -16.37 -38.86
N ARG A 315 -23.16 -15.30 -38.13
CA ARG A 315 -22.00 -15.28 -37.23
C ARG A 315 -22.41 -14.96 -35.79
N PRO A 316 -21.82 -15.63 -34.79
CA PRO A 316 -22.09 -15.32 -33.39
C PRO A 316 -21.50 -13.98 -33.00
N LYS A 317 -22.31 -13.12 -32.37
CA LYS A 317 -21.87 -11.83 -31.83
C LYS A 317 -20.96 -12.02 -30.63
N ALA A 318 -19.97 -11.13 -30.51
CA ALA A 318 -19.12 -11.02 -29.34
C ALA A 318 -19.92 -10.56 -28.10
N SER A 319 -19.49 -10.96 -26.90
CA SER A 319 -20.19 -10.63 -25.64
C SER A 319 -20.34 -9.13 -25.40
N ILE A 320 -19.30 -8.35 -25.70
CA ILE A 320 -19.33 -6.88 -25.56
C ILE A 320 -20.42 -6.27 -26.44
N ARG A 321 -20.53 -6.74 -27.70
CA ARG A 321 -21.53 -6.23 -28.64
C ARG A 321 -22.96 -6.59 -28.22
N ILE A 322 -23.18 -7.83 -27.77
CA ILE A 322 -24.47 -8.27 -27.22
C ILE A 322 -24.86 -7.37 -26.03
N PHE A 323 -23.90 -7.08 -25.14
CA PHE A 323 -24.15 -6.24 -23.99
C PHE A 323 -24.46 -4.78 -24.39
N GLU A 324 -23.71 -4.22 -25.32
CA GLU A 324 -23.95 -2.85 -25.82
C GLU A 324 -25.32 -2.71 -26.49
N GLU A 325 -25.70 -3.65 -27.37
CA GLU A 325 -27.03 -3.69 -27.99
C GLU A 325 -28.14 -3.78 -26.94
N TRP A 326 -27.97 -4.62 -25.92
CA TRP A 326 -28.93 -4.73 -24.83
C TRP A 326 -29.05 -3.43 -24.03
N LEU A 327 -27.93 -2.83 -23.63
CA LEU A 327 -27.95 -1.61 -22.80
C LEU A 327 -28.64 -0.47 -23.55
N ARG A 328 -28.32 -0.29 -24.84
CA ARG A 328 -28.94 0.71 -25.72
C ARG A 328 -30.44 0.48 -25.94
N SER A 329 -30.90 -0.76 -25.85
CA SER A 329 -32.33 -1.07 -25.97
C SER A 329 -33.13 -0.72 -24.70
N LYS A 330 -32.48 -0.69 -23.53
CA LYS A 330 -33.13 -0.50 -22.21
C LYS A 330 -32.99 0.90 -21.65
N PHE A 331 -31.87 1.54 -21.93
CA PHE A 331 -31.56 2.89 -21.46
C PHE A 331 -31.58 3.82 -22.66
N ARG A 332 -32.18 5.00 -22.52
CA ARG A 332 -32.11 6.06 -23.53
C ARG A 332 -31.37 7.22 -22.92
N THR A 333 -30.15 7.44 -23.39
CA THR A 333 -29.20 8.46 -22.92
C THR A 333 -28.31 8.84 -24.11
N ASP A 334 -27.41 9.81 -23.91
CA ASP A 334 -26.47 10.24 -24.94
C ASP A 334 -25.43 9.16 -25.31
N GLU A 335 -24.77 9.37 -26.45
CA GLU A 335 -23.73 8.46 -26.95
C GLU A 335 -22.46 8.45 -26.09
N ASP A 336 -22.18 9.53 -25.37
CA ASP A 336 -20.97 9.66 -24.57
C ASP A 336 -21.03 8.69 -23.38
N PHE A 337 -22.19 8.54 -22.75
CA PHE A 337 -22.43 7.51 -21.73
C PHE A 337 -22.09 6.09 -22.21
N TYR A 338 -22.50 5.71 -23.42
CA TYR A 338 -22.19 4.39 -23.95
C TYR A 338 -20.70 4.23 -24.25
N ARG A 339 -20.05 5.28 -24.74
CA ARG A 339 -18.61 5.29 -24.99
C ARG A 339 -17.81 5.15 -23.69
N GLU A 340 -18.18 5.86 -22.63
CA GLU A 340 -17.58 5.76 -21.30
C GLU A 340 -17.62 4.33 -20.74
N ILE A 341 -18.68 3.56 -21.06
CA ILE A 341 -18.80 2.15 -20.66
C ILE A 341 -18.03 1.22 -21.60
N PHE A 342 -18.24 1.32 -22.91
CA PHE A 342 -17.83 0.28 -23.84
C PHE A 342 -16.47 0.50 -24.48
N ASP A 343 -16.01 1.74 -24.64
CA ASP A 343 -14.72 2.01 -25.27
C ASP A 343 -13.56 1.47 -24.43
N PRO A 344 -13.51 1.67 -23.09
CA PRO A 344 -12.46 1.05 -22.27
C PRO A 344 -12.45 -0.47 -22.34
N ILE A 345 -13.63 -1.12 -22.33
CA ILE A 345 -13.73 -2.58 -22.41
C ILE A 345 -13.21 -3.08 -23.78
N LYS A 346 -13.51 -2.37 -24.87
CA LYS A 346 -13.02 -2.68 -26.22
C LYS A 346 -11.50 -2.46 -26.32
N ASP A 347 -11.00 -1.39 -25.72
CA ASP A 347 -9.57 -1.05 -25.73
C ASP A 347 -8.73 -2.05 -24.93
N ILE A 348 -9.19 -2.44 -23.73
CA ILE A 348 -8.54 -3.50 -22.93
C ILE A 348 -8.46 -4.80 -23.72
N ARG A 349 -9.56 -5.19 -24.39
CA ARG A 349 -9.61 -6.38 -25.24
C ARG A 349 -8.62 -6.29 -26.41
N LYS A 350 -8.54 -5.13 -27.07
CA LYS A 350 -7.62 -4.88 -28.18
C LYS A 350 -6.16 -4.91 -27.74
N GLN A 351 -5.85 -4.30 -26.58
CA GLN A 351 -4.50 -4.31 -26.01
C GLN A 351 -4.06 -5.73 -25.68
N ARG A 352 -4.91 -6.56 -25.07
CA ARG A 352 -4.61 -7.98 -24.82
C ARG A 352 -4.28 -8.76 -26.10
N GLN A 353 -4.99 -8.51 -27.20
CA GLN A 353 -4.75 -9.21 -28.47
C GLN A 353 -3.41 -8.84 -29.11
N SER A 354 -2.86 -7.66 -28.82
CA SER A 354 -1.68 -7.14 -29.51
C SER A 354 -0.39 -7.95 -29.20
N PRO A 355 -0.08 -8.32 -27.94
CA PRO A 355 1.04 -9.21 -27.60
C PRO A 355 0.84 -10.65 -28.08
N ALA A 356 -0.39 -11.17 -28.10
CA ALA A 356 -0.66 -12.55 -28.52
C ALA A 356 -0.28 -12.84 -29.99
N HIS A 357 -0.04 -11.80 -30.78
CA HIS A 357 0.27 -11.86 -32.20
C HIS A 357 1.71 -11.39 -32.55
N LYS A 358 2.53 -10.98 -31.58
CA LYS A 358 3.93 -10.58 -31.77
C LYS A 358 4.82 -11.02 -30.60
N ILE A 359 5.96 -11.65 -30.90
CA ILE A 359 7.03 -11.80 -29.91
C ILE A 359 7.69 -10.43 -29.74
N SER A 360 7.48 -9.79 -28.60
CA SER A 360 8.12 -8.51 -28.23
C SER A 360 9.19 -8.76 -27.17
N GLU A 361 10.30 -8.04 -27.25
CA GLU A 361 11.30 -8.01 -26.17
C GLU A 361 10.71 -7.35 -24.91
N ASP A 362 11.07 -7.86 -23.73
CA ASP A 362 10.61 -7.28 -22.47
C ASP A 362 11.42 -6.01 -22.16
N GLU A 363 10.73 -4.88 -22.13
CA GLU A 363 11.32 -3.54 -21.93
C GLU A 363 10.94 -3.00 -20.55
N TYR A 364 11.89 -2.36 -19.88
CA TYR A 364 11.66 -1.58 -18.65
C TYR A 364 11.40 -0.10 -18.98
N ASP A 365 10.26 0.43 -18.56
CA ASP A 365 9.91 1.85 -18.67
C ASP A 365 8.92 2.25 -17.57
N LYS A 366 9.30 3.23 -16.73
CA LYS A 366 8.44 3.76 -15.66
C LYS A 366 7.06 4.23 -16.15
N ALA A 367 6.91 4.59 -17.42
CA ALA A 367 5.62 4.94 -18.03
C ALA A 367 4.59 3.81 -17.95
N TYR A 368 5.00 2.53 -17.81
CA TYR A 368 4.05 1.43 -17.62
C TYR A 368 3.20 1.58 -16.35
N HIS A 369 3.74 2.13 -15.25
CA HIS A 369 2.90 2.43 -14.08
C HIS A 369 1.81 3.45 -14.41
N GLN A 370 2.12 4.50 -15.17
CA GLN A 370 1.13 5.50 -15.57
C GLN A 370 0.06 4.87 -16.46
N LYS A 371 0.46 4.03 -17.41
CA LYS A 371 -0.48 3.26 -18.24
C LYS A 371 -1.38 2.34 -17.41
N GLN A 372 -0.84 1.71 -16.36
CA GLN A 372 -1.63 0.90 -15.42
C GLN A 372 -2.69 1.76 -14.73
N ASP A 373 -2.32 2.94 -14.25
CA ASP A 373 -3.23 3.84 -13.53
C ASP A 373 -4.37 4.32 -14.43
N GLU A 374 -4.03 4.74 -15.65
CA GLU A 374 -4.98 5.20 -16.66
C GLU A 374 -5.97 4.11 -17.03
N ILE A 375 -5.49 2.91 -17.38
CA ILE A 375 -6.37 1.83 -17.81
C ILE A 375 -7.24 1.30 -16.66
N MET A 376 -6.70 1.30 -15.42
CA MET A 376 -7.47 0.91 -14.24
C MET A 376 -8.56 1.93 -13.92
N LEU A 377 -8.28 3.23 -14.05
CA LEU A 377 -9.28 4.28 -13.88
C LEU A 377 -10.40 4.19 -14.94
N LEU A 378 -10.03 3.95 -16.19
CA LEU A 378 -10.99 3.75 -17.28
C LEU A 378 -11.86 2.51 -17.03
N ALA A 379 -11.25 1.39 -16.66
CA ALA A 379 -11.96 0.16 -16.31
C ALA A 379 -12.94 0.35 -15.16
N TYR A 380 -12.50 0.98 -14.06
CA TYR A 380 -13.36 1.32 -12.93
C TYR A 380 -14.53 2.21 -13.35
N SER A 381 -14.26 3.25 -14.15
CA SER A 381 -15.30 4.17 -14.62
C SER A 381 -16.34 3.46 -15.47
N SER A 382 -15.94 2.53 -16.35
CA SER A 382 -16.87 1.72 -17.12
C SER A 382 -17.76 0.84 -16.26
N VAL A 383 -17.20 0.14 -15.27
CA VAL A 383 -17.99 -0.73 -14.37
C VAL A 383 -18.93 0.11 -13.50
N LYS A 384 -18.45 1.23 -12.97
CA LYS A 384 -19.31 2.20 -12.27
C LYS A 384 -20.47 2.67 -13.16
N GLY A 385 -20.20 2.99 -14.43
CA GLY A 385 -21.23 3.38 -15.40
C GLY A 385 -22.29 2.30 -15.58
N ILE A 386 -21.89 1.04 -15.65
CA ILE A 386 -22.81 -0.11 -15.71
C ILE A 386 -23.68 -0.18 -14.45
N ARG A 387 -23.09 -0.07 -13.25
CA ARG A 387 -23.85 -0.07 -11.99
C ARG A 387 -24.84 1.08 -11.95
N LEU A 388 -24.42 2.29 -12.34
CA LEU A 388 -25.30 3.46 -12.38
C LEU A 388 -26.45 3.25 -13.37
N ALA A 389 -26.22 2.63 -14.53
CA ALA A 389 -27.29 2.24 -15.43
C ALA A 389 -28.33 1.36 -14.72
N LEU A 390 -27.87 0.25 -14.12
CA LEU A 390 -28.75 -0.70 -13.43
C LEU A 390 -29.47 -0.11 -12.21
N SER A 391 -28.87 0.87 -11.53
CA SER A 391 -29.50 1.55 -10.39
C SER A 391 -30.77 2.32 -10.75
N ASN A 392 -30.98 2.65 -12.03
CA ASN A 392 -32.22 3.27 -12.51
C ASN A 392 -33.36 2.27 -12.72
N HIS A 393 -33.12 0.96 -12.57
CA HIS A 393 -34.17 -0.05 -12.73
C HIS A 393 -35.17 0.02 -11.55
N PRO A 394 -36.50 -0.06 -11.79
CA PRO A 394 -37.51 0.05 -10.74
C PRO A 394 -37.31 -0.90 -9.55
N HIS A 395 -36.91 -2.15 -9.81
CA HIS A 395 -36.62 -3.15 -8.77
C HIS A 395 -35.32 -2.90 -7.97
N VAL A 396 -34.49 -1.94 -8.36
CA VAL A 396 -33.20 -1.61 -7.71
C VAL A 396 -33.29 -0.31 -6.91
N LYS A 397 -34.40 0.43 -6.98
CA LYS A 397 -34.54 1.78 -6.42
C LYS A 397 -34.15 1.92 -4.93
N ASP A 398 -34.46 0.92 -4.12
CA ASP A 398 -34.20 0.94 -2.67
C ASP A 398 -32.86 0.28 -2.28
N TYR A 399 -32.11 -0.23 -3.27
CA TYR A 399 -30.83 -0.87 -3.05
C TYR A 399 -29.75 0.16 -2.72
N LYS A 400 -29.01 -0.07 -1.64
CA LYS A 400 -27.92 0.80 -1.20
C LYS A 400 -26.58 0.12 -1.38
N VAL A 401 -25.65 0.85 -1.97
CA VAL A 401 -24.24 0.49 -1.99
C VAL A 401 -23.56 0.95 -0.70
N PRO A 402 -22.37 0.43 -0.35
CA PRO A 402 -21.61 0.92 0.80
C PRO A 402 -21.33 2.43 0.72
N ASP A 403 -21.37 3.12 1.87
CA ASP A 403 -21.24 4.58 1.93
C ASP A 403 -19.94 5.08 1.31
N TRP A 404 -18.81 4.39 1.54
CA TRP A 404 -17.52 4.75 0.94
C TRP A 404 -17.53 4.69 -0.60
N LEU A 405 -18.31 3.78 -1.19
CA LEU A 405 -18.44 3.64 -2.64
C LEU A 405 -19.37 4.74 -3.19
N TYR A 406 -20.45 5.06 -2.46
CA TYR A 406 -21.37 6.14 -2.81
C TYR A 406 -20.69 7.52 -2.74
N GLU A 407 -19.95 7.79 -1.66
CA GLU A 407 -19.23 9.03 -1.42
C GLU A 407 -17.97 9.18 -2.30
N GLY A 408 -17.53 8.09 -2.94
CA GLY A 408 -16.34 8.10 -3.78
C GLY A 408 -15.04 8.19 -2.99
N LYS A 409 -15.00 7.65 -1.77
CA LYS A 409 -13.82 7.52 -0.91
C LYS A 409 -12.88 6.43 -1.46
N ILE A 410 -12.33 6.67 -2.63
CA ILE A 410 -11.52 5.73 -3.39
C ILE A 410 -10.16 6.35 -3.71
N ARG A 411 -9.10 5.66 -3.30
CA ARG A 411 -7.72 5.99 -3.63
C ARG A 411 -7.36 5.40 -4.99
N ARG A 412 -7.04 6.26 -5.96
CA ARG A 412 -6.69 5.84 -7.34
C ARG A 412 -5.19 5.58 -7.47
N TYR A 413 -4.40 6.16 -6.56
CA TYR A 413 -2.94 6.11 -6.55
C TYR A 413 -2.30 6.75 -7.78
N ALA A 414 -3.05 7.52 -8.57
CA ALA A 414 -2.51 8.21 -9.74
C ALA A 414 -1.47 9.24 -9.31
N LYS A 415 -0.44 9.44 -10.14
CA LYS A 415 0.69 10.35 -9.87
C LYS A 415 0.24 11.74 -9.37
N GLU A 416 -0.74 12.34 -10.02
CA GLU A 416 -1.26 13.66 -9.62
C GLU A 416 -2.06 13.65 -8.31
N GLU A 417 -2.78 12.57 -8.01
CA GLU A 417 -3.46 12.41 -6.72
C GLU A 417 -2.45 12.31 -5.57
N LEU A 418 -1.40 11.51 -5.76
CA LEU A 418 -0.34 11.33 -4.76
C LEU A 418 0.42 12.64 -4.50
N LYS A 419 0.71 13.43 -5.54
CA LYS A 419 1.33 14.76 -5.35
C LYS A 419 0.50 15.68 -4.46
N MET A 420 -0.83 15.61 -4.50
CA MET A 420 -1.70 16.44 -3.66
C MET A 420 -1.66 16.02 -2.18
N LEU A 421 -1.36 14.75 -1.88
CA LEU A 421 -1.26 14.23 -0.52
C LEU A 421 -0.06 14.78 0.27
N LYS A 422 0.95 15.36 -0.39
CA LYS A 422 2.07 16.03 0.28
C LYS A 422 1.63 17.06 1.32
N ASN A 423 0.54 17.77 1.02
CA ASN A 423 0.01 18.83 1.88
C ASN A 423 -0.60 18.29 3.17
N VAL A 424 -1.03 17.03 3.18
CA VAL A 424 -1.55 16.34 4.37
C VAL A 424 -0.38 15.97 5.30
N TYR A 425 0.79 15.66 4.74
CA TYR A 425 1.96 15.24 5.50
C TYR A 425 2.62 16.36 6.32
N THR A 426 2.51 17.60 5.85
CA THR A 426 2.98 18.80 6.57
C THR A 426 2.17 19.04 7.86
N ILE A 427 1.04 18.36 8.06
CA ILE A 427 0.19 18.47 9.25
C ILE A 427 0.55 17.40 10.30
N ILE A 428 1.24 16.32 9.90
CA ILE A 428 1.60 15.17 10.76
C ILE A 428 2.98 15.36 11.43
N ASN A 429 3.84 16.22 10.86
CA ASN A 429 5.11 16.67 11.48
C ASN A 429 4.97 18.11 11.98
#